data_AF-A0A4R5M8J4-F1
#
_entry.id   AF-A0A4R5M8J4-F1
#
_cell.length_a   1.000
_cell.length_b   1.000
_cell.length_c   1.000
_cell.angle_alpha   90.00
_cell.angle_beta   90.00
_cell.angle_gamma   90.00
#
_symmetry.space_group_name_H-M   'P 1'
#
loop_
_entity.id
_entity.type
_entity.pdbx_description
1 polymer ?
#
loop_
_entity_poly.entity_id
_entity_poly.type
_entity_poly.pdbx_seq_one_letter_code
_entity_poly.pdbx_strand_id
1 'polypeptide(L)' 'MRFIKRIVVGNDNPKNLRTEAEVQEAMELVNRCLNSTPRGYILNVEKSFGLYNIGEHQVVLQYAVYHVGFARKPLFLDER' A
#
# COMPACT_ATOMS: atom_id res chain seq x y z
N MET A 1 -2.76 17.26 -10.59
CA MET A 1 -2.40 15.83 -10.41
C MET A 1 -3.03 15.06 -11.56
N ARG A 2 -2.30 14.20 -12.29
CA ARG A 2 -2.88 13.42 -13.43
C ARG A 2 -3.04 11.93 -13.13
N PHE A 3 -2.26 11.42 -12.20
CA PHE A 3 -2.29 10.01 -11.82
C PHE A 3 -2.09 9.87 -10.31
N ILE A 4 -2.81 8.94 -9.69
CA ILE A 4 -2.70 8.62 -8.26
C ILE A 4 -2.55 7.11 -8.13
N LYS A 5 -1.48 6.66 -7.47
CA LYS A 5 -1.29 5.26 -7.07
C LYS A 5 -1.70 5.11 -5.61
N ARG A 6 -2.60 4.18 -5.33
CA ARG A 6 -2.88 3.69 -3.97
C ARG A 6 -2.02 2.46 -3.70
N ILE A 7 -1.35 2.45 -2.56
CA ILE A 7 -0.48 1.34 -2.13
C ILE A 7 -0.86 1.00 -0.70
N VAL A 8 -1.29 -0.24 -0.47
CA VAL A 8 -1.62 -0.73 0.86
C VAL A 8 -0.39 -1.45 1.43
N VAL A 9 0.04 -1.05 2.61
CA VAL A 9 1.17 -1.65 3.35
C VAL A 9 0.63 -2.21 4.65
N GLY A 10 0.73 -3.53 4.86
CA GLY A 10 0.17 -4.25 6.01
C GLY A 10 -1.00 -5.17 5.65
N ASN A 11 -1.76 -5.63 6.64
CA ASN A 11 -2.85 -6.60 6.46
C ASN A 11 -4.21 -5.92 6.35
N ASP A 12 -4.80 -5.90 5.14
CA ASP A 12 -6.10 -5.29 4.84
C ASP A 12 -7.22 -6.31 4.59
N ASN A 13 -6.89 -7.61 4.50
CA ASN A 13 -7.84 -8.68 4.26
C ASN A 13 -7.71 -9.77 5.34
N PRO A 14 -8.75 -10.00 6.17
CA PRO A 14 -8.66 -10.96 7.27
C PRO A 14 -8.75 -12.42 6.81
N LYS A 15 -9.09 -12.67 5.53
CA LYS A 15 -9.05 -14.00 4.91
C LYS A 15 -7.75 -14.29 4.19
N ASN A 16 -6.91 -13.28 3.95
CA ASN A 16 -5.65 -13.42 3.25
C ASN A 16 -4.63 -12.45 3.86
N LEU A 17 -3.98 -12.92 4.93
CA LEU A 17 -2.91 -12.15 5.56
C LEU A 17 -1.70 -12.14 4.63
N ARG A 18 -1.15 -10.94 4.41
CA ARG A 18 0.09 -10.75 3.68
C ARG A 18 1.24 -11.30 4.49
N THR A 19 2.15 -11.99 3.83
CA THR A 19 3.46 -12.35 4.36
C THR A 19 4.30 -11.11 4.60
N GLU A 20 5.34 -11.24 5.43
CA GLU A 20 6.29 -10.15 5.66
C GLU A 20 6.97 -9.68 4.36
N ALA A 21 7.28 -10.61 3.45
CA ALA A 21 7.84 -10.32 2.14
C ALA A 21 6.89 -9.45 1.29
N GLU A 22 5.60 -9.80 1.22
CA GLU A 22 4.60 -9.00 0.48
C GLU A 22 4.41 -7.59 1.09
N VAL A 23 4.48 -7.47 2.42
CA VAL A 23 4.43 -6.17 3.09
C VAL A 23 5.67 -5.33 2.76
N GLN A 24 6.84 -5.96 2.75
CA GLN A 24 8.11 -5.34 2.40
C GLN A 24 8.12 -4.87 0.94
N GLU A 25 7.67 -5.70 -0.01
CA GLU A 25 7.51 -5.33 -1.43
C GLU A 25 6.57 -4.13 -1.61
N ALA A 26 5.46 -4.08 -0.88
CA ALA A 26 4.56 -2.93 -0.90
C ALA A 26 5.25 -1.66 -0.39
N MET A 27 6.07 -1.76 0.66
CA MET A 27 6.84 -0.63 1.19
C MET A 27 7.96 -0.19 0.22
N GLU A 28 8.61 -1.13 -0.45
CA GLU A 28 9.59 -0.84 -1.50
C GLU A 28 8.94 -0.11 -2.67
N LEU A 29 7.71 -0.48 -3.04
CA LEU A 29 6.95 0.27 -4.03
C LEU A 29 6.67 1.71 -3.57
N VAL A 30 6.32 1.94 -2.30
CA VAL A 30 6.17 3.30 -1.75
C VAL A 30 7.50 4.06 -1.89
N ASN A 31 8.61 3.46 -1.48
CA ASN A 31 9.93 4.07 -1.59
C ASN A 31 10.32 4.38 -3.05
N ARG A 32 10.06 3.45 -3.98
CA ARG A 32 10.31 3.63 -5.42
C ARG A 32 9.48 4.79 -5.96
N CYS A 33 8.21 4.88 -5.58
CA CYS A 33 7.31 5.97 -5.97
C CYS A 33 7.83 7.35 -5.54
N LEU A 34 8.48 7.46 -4.38
CA LEU A 34 8.94 8.74 -3.82
C LEU A 34 10.35 9.14 -4.27
N ASN A 35 11.14 8.19 -4.77
CA ASN A 35 12.55 8.40 -5.13
C ASN A 35 12.85 8.26 -6.63
N SER A 36 11.98 7.62 -7.42
CA SER A 36 12.19 7.43 -8.87
C SER A 36 11.58 8.54 -9.72
N THR A 37 11.88 8.55 -11.02
CA THR A 37 11.30 9.49 -11.99
C THR A 37 10.13 8.86 -12.75
N PRO A 38 8.98 9.54 -12.91
CA PRO A 38 8.63 10.83 -12.30
C PRO A 38 8.46 10.72 -10.77
N ARG A 39 8.94 11.72 -10.04
CA ARG A 39 8.85 11.74 -8.57
C ARG A 39 7.41 11.90 -8.13
N GLY A 40 6.95 10.97 -7.29
CA GLY A 40 5.65 11.01 -6.65
C GLY A 40 5.65 11.87 -5.38
N TYR A 41 4.46 12.33 -4.99
CA TYR A 41 4.24 13.06 -3.75
C TYR A 41 3.15 12.37 -2.93
N ILE A 42 3.37 12.18 -1.64
CA ILE A 42 2.32 11.67 -0.74
C ILE A 42 1.24 12.74 -0.66
N LEU A 43 0.02 12.38 -1.04
CA LEU A 43 -1.16 13.24 -0.94
C LEU A 43 -1.94 12.96 0.33
N ASN A 44 -1.95 11.70 0.76
CA ASN A 44 -2.59 11.24 1.98
C ASN A 44 -1.95 9.95 2.47
N VAL A 45 -2.08 9.70 3.77
CA VAL A 45 -1.80 8.41 4.40
C VAL A 45 -2.98 8.05 5.29
N GLU A 46 -3.71 7.02 4.91
CA GLU A 46 -4.78 6.46 5.74
C GLU A 46 -4.17 5.39 6.65
N LYS A 47 -4.46 5.43 7.95
CA LYS A 47 -4.03 4.38 8.90
C LYS A 47 -5.25 3.67 9.40
N SER A 48 -5.23 2.34 9.36
CA SER A 48 -6.37 1.52 9.75
C SER A 48 -5.93 0.41 10.68
N PHE A 49 -6.78 0.16 11.67
CA PHE A 49 -6.67 -0.92 12.62
C PHE A 49 -8.06 -1.51 12.82
N GLY A 50 -8.18 -2.83 12.81
CA GLY A 50 -9.44 -3.52 13.01
C GLY A 50 -9.26 -4.89 13.61
N LEU A 51 -10.18 -5.26 14.49
CA LEU A 51 -10.28 -6.61 15.06
C LEU A 51 -11.46 -7.32 14.40
N TYR A 52 -11.21 -8.48 13.81
CA TYR A 52 -12.21 -9.26 13.11
C TYR A 52 -12.34 -10.63 13.75
N ASN A 53 -13.56 -10.99 14.11
CA ASN A 53 -13.87 -12.33 14.59
C ASN A 53 -14.30 -13.19 13.40
N ILE A 54 -13.53 -14.23 13.10
CA ILE A 54 -13.82 -15.21 12.04
C ILE A 54 -13.99 -16.57 12.73
N GLY A 55 -15.25 -16.94 12.97
CA GLY A 55 -15.56 -18.09 13.82
C GLY A 55 -15.04 -17.85 15.23
N GLU A 56 -14.22 -18.77 15.73
CA GLU A 56 -13.57 -18.68 17.05
C GLU A 56 -12.20 -17.98 17.01
N HIS A 57 -11.71 -17.58 15.82
CA HIS A 57 -10.42 -16.92 15.66
C HIS A 57 -10.59 -15.39 15.66
N GLN A 58 -9.69 -14.70 16.35
CA GLN A 58 -9.57 -13.25 16.29
C GLN A 58 -8.39 -12.87 15.39
N VAL A 59 -8.67 -12.08 14.36
CA VAL A 59 -7.66 -11.59 13.40
C VAL A 59 -7.49 -10.09 13.57
N VAL A 60 -6.24 -9.67 13.72
CA VAL A 60 -5.86 -8.26 13.75
C VAL A 60 -5.51 -7.82 12.33
N LEU A 61 -6.22 -6.82 11.84
CA LEU A 61 -5.83 -6.09 10.63
C LEU A 61 -5.18 -4.78 11.03
N GLN A 62 -4.01 -4.53 10.47
CA GLN A 62 -3.29 -3.27 10.64
C GLN A 62 -2.59 -2.95 9.32
N TYR A 63 -2.92 -1.80 8.76
CA TYR A 63 -2.34 -1.36 7.50
C TYR A 63 -2.36 0.17 7.37
N ALA A 64 -1.53 0.66 6.45
CA ALA A 64 -1.57 2.03 5.96
C ALA A 64 -1.81 2.05 4.46
N VAL A 65 -2.60 3.01 3.97
CA VAL A 65 -2.79 3.26 2.54
C VAL A 65 -2.09 4.55 2.17
N TYR A 66 -1.06 4.44 1.33
CA TYR A 66 -0.36 5.58 0.75
C TYR A 66 -1.02 6.00 -0.55
N HIS A 67 -1.41 7.27 -0.64
CA HIS A 67 -1.95 7.87 -1.85
C HIS A 67 -0.86 8.72 -2.48
N VAL A 68 -0.15 8.16 -3.47
CA VAL A 68 0.98 8.85 -4.12
C VAL A 68 0.53 9.47 -5.44
N GLY A 69 0.62 10.79 -5.54
CA GLY A 69 0.27 11.56 -6.73
C GLY A 69 1.45 11.77 -7.66
N PHE A 70 1.19 11.73 -8.96
CA PHE A 70 2.18 11.97 -10.01
C PHE A 70 1.69 12.97 -11.07
N ALA A 71 2.63 13.70 -11.66
CA ALA A 71 2.39 14.56 -12.82
C ALA A 71 2.06 13.77 -14.10
N ARG A 72 2.63 12.56 -14.23
CA ARG A 72 2.33 11.57 -15.27
C ARG A 72 2.51 10.17 -14.68
N LYS A 73 1.87 9.14 -15.25
CA LYS A 73 2.00 7.76 -14.77
C LYS A 73 3.47 7.28 -14.92
N PRO A 74 4.12 6.76 -13.85
CA PRO A 74 5.42 6.11 -13.98
C PRO A 74 5.33 4.81 -14.79
N LEU A 75 6.30 4.58 -15.68
CA LEU A 75 6.35 3.38 -16.54
C LEU A 75 6.50 2.10 -15.70
N PHE A 76 7.26 2.17 -14.62
CA PHE A 76 7.52 1.02 -13.76
C PHE A 76 6.29 0.47 -13.02
N LEU A 77 5.17 1.20 -13.01
CA LEU A 77 3.93 0.69 -12.43
C LEU A 77 3.23 -0.34 -13.32
N ASP A 78 3.69 -0.48 -14.57
CA ASP A 78 3.19 -1.46 -15.54
C ASP A 78 4.13 -2.68 -15.70
N GLU A 79 5.31 -2.63 -15.08
CA GLU A 79 6.20 -3.79 -14.95
C GLU A 79 5.54 -4.79 -13.99
N ARG A 80 5.15 -5.96 -14.51
CA ARG A 80 4.62 -7.09 -13.74
C ARG A 80 5.69 -8.14 -13.54
#